data_AF-A0A2G9N0L0-F1
#
_entry.id   AF-A0A2G9N0L0-F1
#
_cell.length_a   1.000
_cell.length_b   1.000
_cell.length_c   1.000
_cell.angle_alpha   90.00
_cell.angle_beta   90.00
_cell.angle_gamma   90.00
#
_symmetry.space_group_name_H-M   'P 1'
#
loop_
_entity.id
_entity.type
_entity.pdbx_description
1 polymer ?
#
loop_
_entity_poly.entity_id
_entity_poly.type
_entity_poly.pdbx_seq_one_letter_code
_entity_poly.pdbx_strand_id
1 'polypeptide(L)' 'MVSISGSKKLKRQMAPQFWGIKRKDKRFVITVRPGPHKKEYSVPTAVFLRDVLKIVTTLREAKAAIYSGKVKID' A
#
# COMPACT_ATOMS: atom_id res chain seq x y z
N MET A 1 15.11 22.56 -14.93
CA MET A 1 14.90 21.58 -13.84
C MET A 1 14.26 20.33 -14.45
N VAL A 2 14.96 19.20 -14.49
CA VAL A 2 14.45 17.99 -15.18
C VAL A 2 13.42 17.31 -14.27
N SER A 3 12.14 17.35 -14.64
CA SER A 3 11.09 16.61 -13.95
C SER A 3 10.96 15.22 -14.56
N ILE A 4 11.29 14.19 -13.77
CA ILE A 4 10.99 12.80 -14.15
C ILE A 4 9.49 12.57 -13.88
N SER A 5 8.69 12.57 -14.94
CA SER A 5 7.28 12.19 -14.88
C SER A 5 7.14 10.68 -14.60
N GLY A 6 6.19 10.30 -13.75
CA GLY A 6 5.85 8.89 -13.52
C GLY A 6 6.69 8.15 -12.47
N SER A 7 6.97 8.77 -11.31
CA SER A 7 7.63 8.06 -10.20
C SER A 7 6.81 6.82 -9.75
N LYS A 8 7.41 5.63 -9.92
CA LYS A 8 6.82 4.34 -9.52
C LYS A 8 6.91 4.05 -8.01
N LYS A 9 7.63 4.88 -7.26
CA LYS A 9 7.98 4.63 -5.84
C LYS A 9 7.36 5.69 -4.94
N LEU A 10 6.68 5.26 -3.88
CA LEU A 10 6.13 6.13 -2.84
C LEU A 10 7.01 6.07 -1.59
N LYS A 11 7.61 7.20 -1.20
CA LYS A 11 8.25 7.34 0.12
C LYS A 11 7.19 7.16 1.20
N ARG A 12 7.49 6.38 2.24
CA ARG A 12 6.52 6.07 3.31
C ARG A 12 6.08 7.31 4.08
N GLN A 13 6.94 8.33 4.16
CA GLN A 13 6.62 9.64 4.75
C GLN A 13 5.50 10.39 4.00
N MET A 14 5.38 10.17 2.69
CA MET A 14 4.36 10.79 1.84
C MET A 14 3.07 9.95 1.74
N ALA A 15 2.96 8.88 2.52
CA ALA A 15 1.75 8.08 2.53
C ALA A 15 0.60 8.86 3.18
N PRO A 16 -0.65 8.69 2.69
CA PRO A 16 -1.83 9.28 3.31
C PRO A 16 -1.93 8.94 4.81
N GLN A 17 -2.42 9.90 5.59
CA GLN A 17 -2.47 9.75 7.05
C GLN A 17 -3.47 8.68 7.50
N PHE A 18 -4.57 8.51 6.75
CA PHE A 18 -5.62 7.55 7.07
C PHE A 18 -5.19 6.07 6.97
N TRP A 19 -4.05 5.75 6.34
CA TRP A 19 -3.54 4.38 6.28
C TRP A 19 -3.06 3.86 7.65
N GLY A 20 -2.89 4.74 8.66
CA GLY A 20 -2.49 4.33 10.01
C GLY A 20 -1.08 3.74 10.11
N ILE A 21 -0.21 4.01 9.13
CA ILE A 21 1.13 3.40 9.06
C ILE A 21 2.21 4.18 9.83
N LYS A 22 3.13 3.47 10.47
CA LYS A 22 4.35 4.05 11.05
C LYS A 22 5.25 4.63 9.94
N ARG A 23 5.34 5.95 9.83
CA ARG A 23 6.07 6.63 8.73
C ARG A 23 7.60 6.50 8.78
N LYS A 24 8.17 6.17 9.94
CA LYS A 24 9.63 6.12 10.17
C LYS A 24 10.27 4.72 10.10
N ASP A 25 9.49 3.64 10.06
CA ASP A 25 10.05 2.27 10.11
C ASP A 25 10.83 1.87 8.86
N LYS A 26 10.29 2.18 7.67
CA LYS A 26 10.86 1.77 6.37
C LYS A 26 10.83 2.95 5.41
N ARG A 27 11.77 2.99 4.47
CA ARG A 27 11.93 4.08 3.50
C ARG A 27 10.76 4.21 2.51
N PHE A 28 10.25 3.08 2.02
CA PHE A 28 9.23 3.04 0.97
C PHE A 28 7.99 2.25 1.39
N VAL A 29 6.87 2.55 0.74
CA VAL A 29 5.61 1.82 0.88
C VAL A 29 5.09 1.43 -0.51
N ILE A 30 4.23 0.41 -0.55
CA ILE A 30 3.52 0.05 -1.78
C ILE A 30 2.61 1.22 -2.14
N THR A 31 2.75 1.73 -3.36
CA THR A 31 1.85 2.74 -3.89
C THR A 31 0.55 2.09 -4.35
N VAL A 32 -0.54 2.85 -4.31
CA VAL A 32 -1.79 2.42 -4.93
C VAL A 32 -1.58 2.33 -6.45
N ARG A 33 -2.13 1.29 -7.06
CA ARG A 33 -2.20 1.15 -8.52
C ARG A 33 -3.41 1.94 -9.04
N PRO A 34 -3.33 2.52 -10.25
CA PRO A 34 -4.50 3.16 -10.86
C PRO A 34 -5.65 2.15 -10.92
N GLY A 35 -6.84 2.60 -10.53
CA GLY A 35 -8.01 1.75 -10.34
C GLY A 35 -9.27 2.58 -10.10
N PRO A 36 -10.33 1.99 -9.52
CA PRO A 36 -11.66 2.61 -9.43
C PRO A 36 -11.67 3.88 -8.55
N HIS A 37 -10.78 3.97 -7.56
CA HIS A 37 -10.73 5.10 -6.64
C HIS A 37 -9.46 5.95 -6.83
N LYS A 38 -9.58 7.25 -6.57
CA LYS A 38 -8.44 8.18 -6.54
C LYS A 38 -7.45 7.80 -5.42
N LYS A 39 -6.18 8.17 -5.60
CA LYS A 39 -5.07 7.85 -4.65
C LYS A 39 -5.33 8.31 -3.21
N GLU A 40 -6.06 9.40 -3.05
CA GLU A 40 -6.37 10.00 -1.73
C GLU A 40 -7.41 9.21 -0.93
N TYR A 41 -8.24 8.42 -1.60
CA TYR A 41 -9.32 7.64 -0.98
C TYR A 41 -9.09 6.13 -1.07
N SER A 42 -7.90 5.71 -1.49
CA SER A 42 -7.58 4.30 -1.74
C SER A 42 -6.41 3.83 -0.89
N VAL A 43 -6.44 2.54 -0.55
CA VAL A 43 -5.40 1.85 0.21
C VAL A 43 -4.96 0.64 -0.61
N PRO A 44 -3.65 0.35 -0.69
CA PRO A 44 -3.19 -0.91 -1.27
C PRO A 44 -3.63 -2.09 -0.39
N THR A 45 -4.21 -3.13 -0.99
CA THR A 45 -4.70 -4.33 -0.27
C THR A 45 -3.63 -4.94 0.65
N ALA A 46 -2.37 -5.00 0.19
CA ALA A 46 -1.27 -5.52 0.98
C ALA A 46 -0.93 -4.68 2.22
N VAL A 47 -1.15 -3.35 2.17
CA VAL A 47 -0.97 -2.44 3.31
C VAL A 47 -2.17 -2.58 4.25
N PHE A 48 -3.38 -2.71 3.70
CA PHE A 48 -4.60 -2.90 4.48
C PHE A 48 -4.55 -4.17 5.34
N LEU A 49 -4.18 -5.31 4.75
CA LEU A 49 -4.07 -6.59 5.47
C LEU A 49 -3.02 -6.57 6.60
N ARG A 50 -1.91 -5.86 6.38
CA ARG A 50 -0.75 -5.85 7.29
C ARG A 50 -0.87 -4.79 8.39
N ASP A 51 -1.11 -3.53 8.00
CA ASP A 51 -1.01 -2.39 8.92
C ASP A 51 -2.38 -2.07 9.57
N VAL A 52 -3.49 -2.22 8.83
CA VAL A 52 -4.82 -1.88 9.34
C VAL A 52 -5.44 -3.07 10.08
N LEU A 53 -5.56 -4.23 9.41
CA LEU A 53 -6.19 -5.42 9.98
C LEU A 53 -5.22 -6.27 10.81
N LYS A 54 -3.90 -6.11 10.63
CA LYS A 54 -2.85 -6.86 11.35
C LYS A 54 -2.99 -8.39 11.28
N ILE A 55 -3.59 -8.91 10.20
CA ILE A 55 -3.77 -10.36 9.99
C ILE A 55 -2.45 -11.02 9.57
N VAL A 56 -1.63 -10.27 8.84
CA VAL A 56 -0.33 -10.71 8.31
C VAL A 56 0.78 -9.80 8.81
N THR A 57 1.96 -10.37 9.07
CA THR A 57 3.09 -9.61 9.60
C THR A 57 4.02 -9.16 8.48
N THR A 58 4.21 -10.00 7.47
CA THR A 58 5.14 -9.74 6.37
C THR A 58 4.42 -9.37 5.07
N LEU A 59 5.13 -8.63 4.20
CA LEU A 59 4.63 -8.36 2.84
C LEU A 59 4.54 -9.64 1.99
N ARG A 60 5.35 -10.66 2.30
CA ARG A 60 5.34 -11.94 1.59
C ARG A 60 4.05 -12.69 1.89
N GLU A 61 3.65 -12.77 3.16
CA GLU A 61 2.36 -13.32 3.59
C GLU A 61 1.19 -12.56 2.96
N ALA A 62 1.22 -11.22 3.00
CA ALA A 62 0.17 -10.40 2.40
C ALA A 62 -0.03 -10.72 0.90
N LYS A 63 1.08 -10.85 0.14
CA LYS A 63 1.02 -11.25 -1.26
C LYS A 63 0.50 -12.67 -1.44
N ALA A 64 0.96 -13.61 -0.63
CA ALA A 64 0.49 -15.00 -0.70
C ALA A 64 -1.01 -15.12 -0.41
N ALA A 65 -1.55 -14.36 0.56
CA ALA A 65 -2.98 -14.33 0.85
C ALA A 65 -3.81 -13.76 -0.32
N ILE A 66 -3.31 -12.71 -0.97
CA ILE A 66 -3.96 -12.13 -2.16
C ILE A 66 -3.93 -13.11 -3.33
N TYR A 67 -2.76 -13.69 -3.65
CA TYR A 67 -2.63 -14.62 -4.79
C TYR A 67 -3.34 -15.95 -4.59
N SER A 68 -3.55 -16.38 -3.34
CA SER A 68 -4.35 -17.58 -3.04
C SER A 68 -5.86 -17.35 -3.13
N GLY A 69 -6.32 -16.14 -3.49
CA GLY A 69 -7.74 -15.85 -3.66
C GLY A 69 -8.54 -15.80 -2.36
N LYS A 70 -7.87 -15.70 -1.21
CA LYS A 70 -8.51 -15.59 0.12
C LYS A 70 -9.16 -14.22 0.37
N VAL A 71 -8.89 -13.26 -0.50
CA VAL A 71 -9.37 -11.89 -0.39
C VAL A 71 -10.28 -11.62 -1.59
N LYS A 72 -11.57 -11.41 -1.31
CA LYS A 72 -12.55 -10.96 -2.31
C LYS A 72 -12.82 -9.49 -2.08
N ILE A 73 -12.78 -8.73 -3.17
CA ILE A 73 -13.09 -7.31 -3.25
C ILE A 73 -14.09 -7.22 -4.39
N ASP A 74 -15.23 -6.59 -4.11
CA ASP A 74 -16.35 -6.39 -5.05
C ASP A 74 -15.89 -5.87 -6.42
#